data_AF-A0A4R1G7U8-F1
#
_entry.id   AF-A0A4R1G7U8-F1
#
_cell.length_a   1.000
_cell.length_b   1.000
_cell.length_c   1.000
_cell.angle_alpha   90.00
_cell.angle_beta   90.00
_cell.angle_gamma   90.00
#
_symmetry.space_group_name_H-M   'P 1'
#
loop_
_entity.id
_entity.type
_entity.pdbx_description
1 polymer ?
#
loop_
_entity_poly.entity_id
_entity_poly.type
_entity_poly.pdbx_seq_one_letter_code
_entity_poly.pdbx_strand_id
1 'polypeptide(L)'
;MFIKIKKNQGIFMEHNGLEKRRLVPVTSNFLLNADHIAEASFYTIKELKVRFDLEGHEFELPVNTRVVHVQMTYLYASHNDRAKSQDQVVERQYYKLFFFPENVEPYEEIRGVIESQVANL
;
A
#
# COMPACT_ATOMS: atom_id res chain seq x y z
N MET A 1 4.73 0.89 -16.87
CA MET A 1 3.61 1.84 -16.73
C MET A 1 3.62 2.45 -15.33
N PHE A 2 3.24 3.72 -15.15
CA PHE A 2 3.09 4.34 -13.83
C PHE A 2 1.62 4.58 -13.47
N ILE A 3 1.23 4.19 -12.26
CA ILE A 3 -0.06 4.54 -11.64
C ILE A 3 0.15 5.78 -10.77
N LYS A 4 -0.55 6.86 -11.06
CA LYS A 4 -0.49 8.09 -10.27
C LYS A 4 -1.53 8.06 -9.16
N ILE A 5 -1.08 8.01 -7.92
CA ILE A 5 -1.94 8.16 -6.74
C ILE A 5 -2.00 9.64 -6.39
N LYS A 6 -3.21 10.21 -6.45
CA LYS A 6 -3.45 11.62 -6.13
C LYS A 6 -3.64 11.80 -4.62
N LYS A 7 -3.12 12.89 -4.08
CA LYS A 7 -3.37 13.31 -2.69
C LYS A 7 -4.84 13.61 -2.45
N ASN A 8 -5.23 13.65 -1.18
CA ASN A 8 -6.55 14.09 -0.72
C ASN A 8 -7.74 13.28 -1.27
N GLN A 9 -7.52 12.00 -1.58
CA GLN A 9 -8.57 11.05 -2.00
C GLN A 9 -9.10 10.20 -0.84
N GLY A 10 -8.82 10.60 0.41
CA GLY A 10 -9.14 9.81 1.61
C GLY A 10 -8.46 8.43 1.65
N ILE A 11 -7.30 8.31 0.98
CA ILE A 11 -6.51 7.08 0.93
C ILE A 11 -5.55 7.09 2.11
N PHE A 12 -5.49 5.98 2.82
CA PHE A 12 -4.45 5.72 3.81
C PHE A 12 -3.49 4.64 3.30
N MET A 13 -2.27 4.64 3.81
CA MET A 13 -1.21 3.74 3.37
C MET A 13 -0.54 3.04 4.55
N GLU A 14 -0.18 1.78 4.34
CA GLU A 14 0.73 0.99 5.19
C GLU A 14 1.83 0.43 4.29
N HIS A 15 3.08 0.45 4.74
CA HIS A 15 4.20 -0.22 4.06
C HIS A 15 5.13 -0.87 5.10
N ASN A 16 5.99 -1.79 4.68
CA ASN A 16 6.89 -2.54 5.58
C ASN A 16 7.90 -1.68 6.35
N GLY A 17 8.17 -0.45 5.91
CA GLY A 17 8.99 0.52 6.65
C GLY A 17 8.27 1.20 7.82
N LEU A 18 6.96 1.03 7.97
CA LEU A 18 6.20 1.56 9.10
C LEU A 18 6.13 0.53 10.23
N GLU A 19 6.01 1.02 11.47
CA GLU A 19 5.67 0.17 12.60
C GLU A 19 4.32 -0.52 12.38
N LYS A 20 4.19 -1.74 12.92
CA LYS A 20 2.96 -2.53 12.77
C LYS A 20 1.75 -1.75 13.26
N ARG A 21 0.62 -1.92 12.56
CA ARG A 21 -0.66 -1.26 12.82
C ARG A 21 -0.71 0.25 12.55
N ARG A 22 0.40 0.88 12.10
CA ARG A 22 0.36 2.28 11.67
C ARG A 22 -0.23 2.42 10.28
N LEU A 23 -0.98 3.49 10.10
CA LEU A 23 -1.58 3.91 8.83
C LEU A 23 -1.37 5.40 8.66
N VAL A 24 -0.92 5.79 7.48
CA VAL A 24 -0.61 7.19 7.18
C VAL A 24 -1.53 7.72 6.08
N PRO A 25 -2.11 8.92 6.21
CA PRO A 25 -2.88 9.50 5.13
C PRO A 25 -1.96 9.83 3.94
N VAL A 26 -2.46 9.61 2.72
CA VAL A 26 -1.76 10.02 1.50
C VAL A 26 -1.94 11.53 1.31
N THR A 27 -0.95 12.29 1.75
CA THR A 27 -0.95 13.76 1.72
C THR A 27 -0.25 14.36 0.50
N SER A 28 0.53 13.57 -0.24
CA SER A 28 1.24 13.98 -1.46
C SER A 28 0.87 13.08 -2.65
N ASN A 29 1.02 13.62 -3.86
CA ASN A 29 0.89 12.80 -5.05
C ASN A 29 2.12 11.91 -5.16
N PHE A 30 1.94 10.64 -5.48
CA PHE A 30 3.06 9.74 -5.77
C PHE A 30 2.76 8.86 -6.98
N LEU A 31 3.82 8.27 -7.52
CA LEU A 31 3.76 7.37 -8.66
C LEU A 31 4.17 5.97 -8.20
N LEU A 32 3.39 4.98 -8.58
CA LEU A 32 3.71 3.57 -8.40
C LEU A 32 4.07 2.98 -9.76
N ASN A 33 5.25 2.38 -9.88
CA ASN A 33 5.63 1.68 -11.11
C ASN A 33 4.94 0.31 -11.15
N ALA A 34 3.97 0.15 -12.04
CA ALA A 34 3.22 -1.08 -12.20
C ALA A 34 4.08 -2.24 -12.73
N ASP A 35 5.13 -1.94 -13.51
CA ASP A 35 6.03 -2.96 -14.06
C ASP A 35 6.87 -3.65 -12.98
N HIS A 36 6.93 -3.05 -11.78
CA HIS A 36 7.65 -3.59 -10.62
C HIS A 36 6.70 -4.21 -9.59
N ILE A 37 5.42 -4.35 -9.88
CA ILE A 37 4.50 -5.10 -9.00
C ILE A 37 4.70 -6.58 -9.29
N ALA A 38 5.14 -7.34 -8.29
CA ALA A 38 5.23 -8.79 -8.37
C ALA A 38 3.87 -9.45 -8.15
N GLU A 39 3.14 -8.97 -7.15
CA GLU A 39 1.85 -9.52 -6.74
C GLU A 39 0.91 -8.38 -6.35
N ALA A 40 -0.36 -8.48 -6.75
CA ALA A 40 -1.42 -7.57 -6.32
C ALA A 40 -2.57 -8.38 -5.71
N SER A 41 -3.11 -7.91 -4.59
CA SER A 41 -4.25 -8.51 -3.91
C SER A 41 -5.29 -7.45 -3.57
N PHE A 42 -6.55 -7.80 -3.79
CA PHE A 42 -7.69 -6.93 -3.51
C PHE A 42 -8.58 -7.60 -2.48
N TYR A 43 -8.86 -6.90 -1.38
CA TYR A 43 -9.73 -7.44 -0.34
C TYR A 43 -10.48 -6.35 0.41
N THR A 44 -11.48 -6.78 1.18
CA THR A 44 -12.32 -5.91 2.00
C THR A 44 -12.18 -6.30 3.46
N ILE A 45 -12.05 -5.30 4.33
CA ILE A 45 -12.02 -5.46 5.77
C ILE A 45 -13.44 -5.78 6.26
N LYS A 46 -13.62 -6.96 6.85
CA LYS A 46 -14.93 -7.47 7.30
C LYS A 46 -15.26 -7.17 8.76
N GLU A 47 -14.28 -6.67 9.52
CA GLU A 47 -14.37 -6.43 10.95
C GLU A 47 -13.77 -5.07 11.29
N LEU A 48 -14.26 -4.44 12.35
CA LEU A 48 -13.71 -3.19 12.84
C LEU A 48 -12.27 -3.43 13.33
N LYS A 49 -11.33 -2.57 12.92
CA LYS A 49 -9.92 -2.69 13.35
C LYS A 49 -9.44 -1.37 13.95
N VAL A 50 -8.75 -1.43 15.08
CA VAL A 50 -8.07 -0.26 15.64
C VAL A 50 -6.68 -0.12 15.04
N ARG A 51 -6.39 1.08 14.53
CA ARG A 51 -5.15 1.47 13.87
C ARG A 51 -4.59 2.72 14.55
N PHE A 52 -3.33 3.03 14.24
CA PHE A 52 -2.63 4.17 14.83
C PHE A 52 -2.12 5.10 13.73
N ASP A 53 -2.15 6.39 13.98
CA ASP A 53 -1.44 7.36 13.14
C ASP A 53 0.07 7.38 13.46
N LEU A 54 0.80 8.37 12.93
CA LEU A 54 2.23 8.54 13.24
C LEU A 54 2.50 9.09 14.64
N GLU A 55 1.54 9.81 15.21
CA GLU A 55 1.62 10.41 16.55
C GLU A 55 1.24 9.42 17.65
N GLY A 56 0.70 8.25 17.27
CA GLY A 56 0.27 7.19 18.19
C GLY A 56 -1.19 7.33 18.62
N HIS A 57 -1.98 8.19 18.00
CA HIS A 57 -3.40 8.28 18.26
C HIS A 57 -4.14 7.11 17.62
N GLU A 58 -5.04 6.53 18.39
CA GLU A 58 -5.92 5.45 17.92
C GLU A 58 -7.04 6.00 17.05
N PHE A 59 -7.33 5.27 15.98
CA PHE A 59 -8.53 5.48 15.19
C PHE A 59 -9.09 4.15 14.69
N GLU A 60 -10.39 4.15 14.42
CA GLU A 60 -11.08 2.98 13.89
C GLU A 60 -10.99 2.94 12.37
N LEU A 61 -10.58 1.79 11.85
CA LEU A 61 -10.67 1.46 10.43
C LEU A 61 -12.08 0.91 10.17
N PRO A 62 -12.92 1.61 9.39
CA PRO A 62 -14.30 1.21 9.19
C PRO A 62 -14.42 -0.17 8.53
N VAL A 63 -15.48 -0.90 8.87
CA VAL A 63 -15.89 -2.11 8.13
C VAL A 63 -16.19 -1.72 6.68
N ASN A 64 -15.95 -2.64 5.75
CA ASN A 64 -16.04 -2.43 4.31
C ASN A 64 -14.97 -1.52 3.72
N THR A 65 -13.94 -1.13 4.50
CA THR A 65 -12.72 -0.55 3.93
C THR A 65 -12.12 -1.52 2.92
N ARG A 66 -11.85 -1.03 1.72
CA ARG A 66 -11.24 -1.80 0.64
C ARG A 66 -9.74 -1.58 0.64
N VAL A 67 -9.00 -2.62 0.31
CA VAL A 67 -7.55 -2.61 0.33
C VAL A 67 -7.00 -3.09 -1.00
N VAL A 68 -6.09 -2.30 -1.55
CA VAL A 68 -5.18 -2.69 -2.63
C VAL A 68 -3.84 -2.98 -1.98
N HIS A 69 -3.41 -4.24 -1.98
CA HIS A 69 -2.11 -4.65 -1.46
C HIS A 69 -1.22 -5.04 -2.62
N VAL A 70 -0.14 -4.28 -2.84
CA VAL A 70 0.85 -4.55 -3.87
C VAL A 70 2.17 -4.94 -3.21
N GLN A 71 2.72 -6.09 -3.62
CA GLN A 71 4.08 -6.48 -3.31
C GLN A 71 4.97 -6.16 -4.50
N MET A 72 6.06 -5.44 -4.26
CA MET A 72 7.00 -5.05 -5.30
C MET A 72 8.03 -6.16 -5.55
N THR A 73 8.50 -6.26 -6.78
CA THR A 73 9.62 -7.13 -7.18
C THR A 73 10.89 -6.75 -6.42
N TYR A 74 11.73 -7.72 -6.10
CA TYR A 74 13.06 -7.51 -5.53
C TYR A 74 13.97 -6.83 -6.55
N LEU A 75 14.03 -5.50 -6.57
CA LEU A 75 14.97 -4.80 -7.46
C LEU A 75 16.04 -3.98 -6.73
N TYR A 76 15.94 -3.80 -5.41
CA TYR A 76 16.95 -3.06 -4.65
C TYR A 76 17.18 -3.70 -3.28
N ALA A 77 18.39 -4.21 -3.08
CA ALA A 77 18.91 -4.50 -1.75
C ALA A 77 18.89 -3.20 -0.93
N SER A 78 18.24 -3.20 0.23
CA SER A 78 18.44 -2.12 1.19
C SER A 78 19.85 -2.25 1.74
N HIS A 79 20.71 -1.27 1.46
CA HIS A 79 21.99 -1.16 2.15
C HIS A 79 21.71 -0.74 3.60
N ASN A 80 22.02 -1.60 4.54
CA ASN A 80 22.11 -1.19 5.93
C ASN A 80 23.39 -0.35 6.04
N ASP A 81 23.28 0.98 6.20
CA ASP A 81 24.43 1.89 6.34
C ASP A 81 25.32 1.57 7.57
N ARG A 82 24.89 0.63 8.43
CA ARG A 82 25.65 0.13 9.58
C ARG A 82 26.31 -1.24 9.37
N ALA A 83 26.08 -1.93 8.25
CA ALA A 83 26.57 -3.29 8.03
C ALA A 83 27.84 -3.31 7.18
N LYS A 84 28.92 -3.91 7.70
CA LYS A 84 30.13 -4.25 6.95
C LYS A 84 29.77 -5.27 5.86
N SER A 85 29.68 -4.84 4.61
CA SER A 85 29.76 -5.59 3.32
C SER A 85 29.12 -6.98 3.13
N GLN A 86 28.50 -7.61 4.13
CA GLN A 86 28.07 -9.02 4.14
C GLN A 86 26.58 -9.22 4.43
N ASP A 87 25.85 -8.18 4.86
CA ASP A 87 24.41 -8.28 5.15
C ASP A 87 23.57 -7.46 4.16
N GLN A 88 23.53 -7.90 2.89
CA GLN A 88 22.46 -7.46 1.99
C GLN A 88 21.15 -8.14 2.43
N VAL A 89 20.30 -7.40 3.14
CA VAL A 89 18.95 -7.87 3.44
C VAL A 89 18.09 -7.61 2.20
N VAL A 90 17.67 -8.68 1.55
CA VAL A 90 16.75 -8.63 0.41
C VAL A 90 15.33 -8.68 0.96
N GLU A 91 14.72 -7.51 1.18
CA GLU A 91 13.35 -7.42 1.67
C GLU A 91 12.38 -6.98 0.55
N ARG A 92 11.27 -7.72 0.36
CA ARG A 92 10.18 -7.28 -0.51
C ARG A 92 9.50 -6.06 0.11
N GLN A 93 9.52 -4.95 -0.62
CA GLN A 93 8.70 -3.80 -0.25
C GLN A 93 7.24 -4.09 -0.59
N TYR A 94 6.32 -3.73 0.31
CA TYR A 94 4.89 -3.78 0.02
C TYR A 94 4.25 -2.45 0.33
N TYR A 95 3.16 -2.16 -0.38
CA TYR A 95 2.28 -1.03 -0.09
C TYR A 95 0.85 -1.53 0.01
N LYS A 96 0.14 -1.16 1.07
CA LYS A 96 -1.30 -1.36 1.21
C LYS A 96 -1.96 0.00 1.17
N LEU A 97 -2.84 0.20 0.20
CA LEU A 97 -3.67 1.38 0.08
C LEU A 97 -5.06 1.04 0.60
N PHE A 98 -5.54 1.81 1.57
CA PHE A 98 -6.81 1.63 2.23
C PHE A 98 -7.76 2.72 1.78
N PHE A 99 -8.92 2.29 1.31
CA PHE A 99 -9.98 3.13 0.77
C PHE A 99 -11.20 2.93 1.66
N PHE A 100 -11.53 3.97 2.42
CA PHE A 100 -12.68 3.92 3.31
C PHE A 100 -13.98 3.78 2.49
N PRO A 101 -15.08 3.28 3.08
CA PRO A 101 -16.33 3.03 2.36
C PRO A 101 -16.89 4.22 1.59
N GLU A 102 -16.59 5.44 2.01
CA GLU A 102 -16.97 6.70 1.36
C GLU A 102 -16.12 7.02 0.10
N ASN A 103 -14.93 6.44 -0.05
CA ASN A 103 -13.97 6.72 -1.12
C ASN A 103 -13.79 5.49 -2.03
N VAL A 104 -14.90 5.02 -2.61
CA VAL A 104 -14.93 3.82 -3.46
C VAL A 104 -14.37 4.06 -4.87
N GLU A 105 -14.61 5.24 -5.45
CA GLU A 105 -14.19 5.52 -6.84
C GLU A 105 -12.68 5.37 -7.05
N PRO A 106 -11.79 5.92 -6.20
CA PRO A 106 -10.35 5.75 -6.38
C PRO A 106 -9.89 4.29 -6.27
N TYR A 107 -10.60 3.48 -5.48
CA TYR A 107 -10.35 2.04 -5.39
C TYR A 107 -10.67 1.34 -6.72
N GLU A 108 -11.85 1.59 -7.28
CA GLU A 108 -12.28 0.96 -8.54
C GLU A 108 -11.38 1.38 -9.71
N GLU A 109 -10.94 2.64 -9.75
CA GLU A 109 -9.99 3.12 -10.76
C GLU A 109 -8.66 2.35 -10.70
N ILE A 110 -8.04 2.27 -9.53
CA ILE A 110 -6.75 1.59 -9.36
C ILE A 110 -6.88 0.09 -9.64
N ARG A 111 -7.95 -0.52 -9.12
CA ARG A 111 -8.24 -1.93 -9.37
C ARG A 111 -8.40 -2.21 -10.85
N GLY A 112 -9.23 -1.41 -11.55
CA GLY A 112 -9.48 -1.58 -12.98
C GLY A 112 -8.21 -1.43 -13.82
N VAL A 113 -7.33 -0.48 -13.48
CA VAL A 113 -6.03 -0.33 -14.16
C VAL A 113 -5.11 -1.52 -13.94
N ILE A 114 -5.07 -2.10 -12.74
CA ILE A 114 -4.25 -3.30 -12.48
C ILE A 114 -4.86 -4.52 -13.18
N GLU A 115 -6.18 -4.71 -13.07
CA GLU A 115 -6.89 -5.84 -13.70
C GLU A 115 -6.84 -5.78 -15.24
N SER A 116 -6.77 -4.60 -15.86
CA SER A 116 -6.63 -4.47 -17.31
C SER A 116 -5.28 -4.95 -17.86
N GLN A 117 -4.30 -5.20 -16.99
CA GLN A 117 -2.96 -5.66 -17.37
C GLN A 117 -2.77 -7.17 -17.20
N VAL A 118 -3.80 -7.90 -16.76
CA VAL A 118 -3.72 -9.33 -16.49
C VAL A 118 -4.78 -10.10 -17.28
N ALA A 119 -4.50 -11.38 -17.56
CA ALA A 119 -5.52 -12.28 -18.08
C ALA A 119 -6.44 -12.74 -16.95
N ASN A 120 -7.75 -12.60 -17.13
CA ASN A 120 -8.73 -13.17 -16.21
C ASN A 120 -8.94 -14.65 -16.58
N LEU A 121 -8.47 -15.54 -15.70
CA LEU A 121 -8.66 -16.99 -15.82
C LEU A 121 -9.92 -17.46 -15.12
#